data_AF-A0A399IZD1-F1
#
_entry.id   AF-A0A399IZD1-F1
#
_cell.length_a   1.000
_cell.length_b   1.000
_cell.length_c   1.000
_cell.angle_alpha   90.00
_cell.angle_beta   90.00
_cell.angle_gamma   90.00
#
_symmetry.space_group_name_H-M   'P 1'
#
loop_
_entity.id
_entity.type
_entity.pdbx_description
1 polymer ?
#
loop_
_entity_poly.entity_id
_entity_poly.type
_entity_poly.pdbx_seq_one_letter_code
_entity_poly.pdbx_strand_id
1 'polypeptide(L)'
;MERKVDTAQRAPGALGEFAASALTNGLGGMVQMATAWLEGASAISAEVSDFVGHRVRRDVAAQQALLSCRSLAEAEQVRAEFVRTAMRDYMDQTGKVVEMMGQVATDMATDQRQNRRATPL
;
A
#
# COMPACT_ATOMS: atom_id res chain seq x y z
N MET A 1 -0.53 -69.11 -1.25
CA MET A 1 0.16 -68.36 -0.18
C MET A 1 1.60 -68.22 -0.66
N GLU A 2 2.20 -67.05 -0.87
CA GLU A 2 2.14 -65.78 -0.15
C GLU A 2 2.30 -64.60 -1.13
N ARG A 3 1.58 -63.50 -0.90
CA ARG A 3 1.81 -62.22 -1.59
C ARG A 3 3.05 -61.58 -0.99
N LYS A 4 4.13 -61.45 -1.76
CA LYS A 4 5.26 -60.58 -1.40
C LYS A 4 4.74 -59.14 -1.35
N VAL A 5 4.62 -58.60 -0.15
CA VAL A 5 4.42 -57.17 0.04
C VAL A 5 5.75 -56.52 -0.31
N ASP A 6 5.83 -55.94 -1.50
CA ASP A 6 6.95 -55.13 -1.93
C ASP A 6 6.89 -53.79 -1.19
N THR A 7 7.43 -53.78 0.03
CA THR A 7 7.48 -52.58 0.88
C THR A 7 8.66 -51.67 0.51
N ALA A 8 9.41 -51.96 -0.56
CA ALA A 8 10.59 -51.17 -0.95
C ALA A 8 10.27 -50.05 -1.95
N GLN A 9 9.09 -50.04 -2.57
CA GLN A 9 8.73 -49.09 -3.61
C GLN A 9 7.79 -47.98 -3.10
N ARG A 10 8.17 -47.28 -2.01
CA ARG A 10 7.50 -46.04 -1.59
C ARG A 10 8.47 -44.85 -1.66
N ALA A 11 8.63 -44.38 -2.90
CA ALA A 11 8.96 -43.03 -3.38
C ALA A 11 9.89 -42.11 -2.54
N PRO A 12 11.22 -42.18 -2.73
CA PRO A 12 12.12 -41.06 -2.47
C PRO A 12 11.82 -39.80 -3.32
N GLY A 13 11.08 -39.94 -4.43
CA GLY A 13 10.66 -38.82 -5.28
C GLY A 13 9.58 -37.91 -4.68
N ALA A 14 8.66 -38.46 -3.89
CA ALA A 14 7.54 -37.69 -3.33
C ALA A 14 7.98 -36.63 -2.30
N LEU A 15 9.01 -36.92 -1.51
CA LEU A 15 9.62 -35.96 -0.58
C LEU A 15 10.36 -34.84 -1.34
N GLY A 16 11.01 -35.17 -2.47
CA GLY A 16 11.69 -34.19 -3.33
C GLY A 16 10.73 -33.27 -4.07
N GLU A 17 9.64 -33.81 -4.62
CA GLU A 17 8.57 -33.04 -5.27
C GLU A 17 7.84 -32.12 -4.28
N PHE A 18 7.56 -32.61 -3.07
CA PHE A 18 6.99 -31.80 -2.00
C PHE A 18 7.93 -30.65 -1.60
N ALA A 19 9.22 -30.92 -1.43
CA ALA A 19 10.21 -29.89 -1.09
C ALA A 19 10.35 -28.84 -2.21
N ALA A 20 10.37 -29.27 -3.48
CA ALA A 20 10.42 -28.37 -4.63
C ALA A 20 9.16 -27.51 -4.75
N SER A 21 7.97 -28.08 -4.53
CA SER A 21 6.69 -27.37 -4.50
C SER A 21 6.65 -26.36 -3.36
N ALA A 22 7.06 -26.74 -2.15
CA ALA A 22 7.13 -25.86 -0.99
C ALA A 22 8.05 -24.64 -1.21
N LEU A 23 9.22 -24.86 -1.81
CA LEU A 23 10.15 -23.78 -2.18
C LEU A 23 9.54 -22.85 -3.24
N THR A 24 8.99 -23.42 -4.32
CA THR A 24 8.40 -22.65 -5.43
C THR A 24 7.22 -21.81 -4.98
N ASN A 25 6.32 -22.37 -4.17
CA ASN A 25 5.17 -21.66 -3.62
C ASN A 25 5.58 -20.59 -2.60
N GLY A 26 6.61 -20.86 -1.79
CA GLY A 26 7.20 -19.88 -0.88
C GLY A 26 7.80 -18.68 -1.61
N LEU A 27 8.58 -18.93 -2.66
CA LEU A 27 9.14 -17.90 -3.54
C LEU A 27 8.04 -17.11 -4.26
N GLY A 28 7.02 -17.79 -4.80
CA GLY A 28 5.88 -17.16 -5.45
C GLY A 28 5.10 -16.22 -4.53
N GLY A 29 4.85 -16.63 -3.29
CA GLY A 29 4.20 -15.79 -2.28
C GLY A 29 5.02 -14.54 -1.91
N MET A 30 6.36 -14.67 -1.82
CA MET A 30 7.23 -13.52 -1.56
C MET A 30 7.24 -12.51 -2.71
N VAL A 31 7.26 -12.98 -3.96
CA VAL A 31 7.23 -12.10 -5.15
C VAL A 31 5.89 -11.35 -5.23
N GLN A 32 4.77 -12.02 -4.99
CA GLN A 32 3.45 -11.37 -4.97
C GLN A 32 3.37 -10.29 -3.89
N MET A 33 3.83 -10.60 -2.67
CA MET A 33 3.86 -9.64 -1.57
C MET A 33 4.74 -8.42 -1.88
N ALA A 34 5.90 -8.62 -2.50
CA ALA A 34 6.78 -7.54 -2.92
C ALA A 34 6.13 -6.67 -4.01
N THR A 35 5.39 -7.28 -4.93
CA THR A 35 4.68 -6.57 -6.02
C THR A 35 3.57 -5.69 -5.46
N ALA A 36 2.69 -6.26 -4.61
CA ALA A 36 1.61 -5.50 -3.97
C ALA A 36 2.14 -4.34 -3.11
N TRP A 37 3.26 -4.53 -2.41
CA TRP A 37 3.92 -3.47 -1.67
C TRP A 37 4.44 -2.35 -2.59
N LEU A 38 5.08 -2.70 -3.71
CA LEU A 38 5.60 -1.71 -4.68
C LEU A 38 4.48 -0.91 -5.32
N GLU A 39 3.38 -1.57 -5.72
CA GLU A 39 2.19 -0.91 -6.26
C GLU A 39 1.56 0.04 -5.25
N GLY A 40 1.39 -0.42 -4.00
CA GLY A 40 0.89 0.41 -2.90
C GLY A 40 1.78 1.62 -2.60
N ALA A 41 3.09 1.41 -2.52
CA ALA A 41 4.06 2.48 -2.31
C ALA A 41 4.04 3.51 -3.45
N SER A 42 3.90 3.05 -4.70
CA SER A 42 3.76 3.93 -5.86
C SER A 42 2.47 4.77 -5.78
N ALA A 43 1.35 4.16 -5.40
CA ALA A 43 0.08 4.87 -5.25
C ALA A 43 0.16 5.94 -4.14
N ILE A 44 0.73 5.60 -2.99
CA ILE A 44 0.94 6.57 -1.88
C ILE A 44 1.87 7.70 -2.32
N SER A 45 2.95 7.39 -3.05
CA SER A 45 3.89 8.40 -3.54
C SER A 45 3.24 9.38 -4.52
N ALA A 46 2.39 8.88 -5.41
CA ALA A 46 1.62 9.70 -6.33
C ALA A 46 0.66 10.63 -5.57
N GLU A 47 -0.02 10.09 -4.57
CA GLU A 47 -0.95 10.85 -3.73
C GLU A 47 -0.25 11.98 -2.94
N VAL A 48 0.92 11.70 -2.34
CA VAL A 48 1.72 12.72 -1.65
C VAL A 48 2.18 13.81 -2.64
N SER A 49 2.56 13.43 -3.85
CA SER A 49 2.99 14.38 -4.88
C SER A 49 1.84 15.30 -5.32
N ASP A 50 0.63 14.76 -5.52
CA ASP A 50 -0.55 15.57 -5.83
C ASP A 50 -0.89 16.54 -4.70
N PHE A 51 -0.84 16.06 -3.45
CA PHE A 51 -1.06 16.90 -2.27
C PHE A 51 -0.08 18.06 -2.18
N VAL A 52 1.21 17.82 -2.42
CA VAL A 52 2.22 18.88 -2.46
C VAL A 52 1.88 19.90 -3.55
N GLY A 53 1.52 19.44 -4.75
CA GLY A 53 1.09 20.33 -5.84
C GLY A 53 -0.14 21.17 -5.49
N HIS A 54 -1.13 20.57 -4.84
CA HIS A 54 -2.31 21.26 -4.33
C HIS A 54 -1.95 22.32 -3.28
N ARG A 55 -1.07 21.98 -2.33
CA ARG A 55 -0.65 22.89 -1.26
C ARG A 55 0.10 24.11 -1.78
N VAL A 56 1.01 23.91 -2.74
CA VAL A 56 1.75 24.99 -3.42
C VAL A 56 0.79 25.93 -4.14
N ARG A 57 -0.22 25.41 -4.84
CA ARG A 57 -1.26 26.24 -5.49
C ARG A 57 -2.00 27.10 -4.46
N ARG A 58 -2.36 26.55 -3.30
CA ARG A 58 -2.99 27.32 -2.20
C ARG A 58 -2.06 28.36 -1.59
N ASP A 59 -0.77 28.06 -1.46
CA ASP A 59 0.23 29.04 -0.99
C ASP A 59 0.31 30.25 -1.92
N VAL A 60 0.39 30.00 -3.23
CA VAL A 60 0.44 31.08 -4.24
C VAL A 60 -0.85 31.91 -4.19
N ALA A 61 -2.02 31.28 -4.13
CA ALA A 61 -3.29 31.99 -4.04
C ALA A 61 -3.38 32.87 -2.78
N ALA A 62 -2.92 32.37 -1.62
CA ALA A 62 -2.90 33.14 -0.38
C ALA A 62 -1.94 34.33 -0.45
N GLN A 63 -0.76 34.16 -1.06
CA GLN A 63 0.17 35.26 -1.29
C GLN A 63 -0.40 36.32 -2.24
N GLN A 64 -1.07 35.92 -3.31
CA GLN A 64 -1.75 36.85 -4.22
C GLN A 64 -2.87 37.63 -3.51
N ALA A 65 -3.65 36.96 -2.66
CA ALA A 65 -4.66 37.62 -1.84
C ALA A 65 -4.04 38.63 -0.86
N LEU A 66 -2.95 38.25 -0.18
CA LEU A 66 -2.22 39.16 0.73
C LEU A 66 -1.69 40.40 0.02
N LEU A 67 -1.13 40.25 -1.19
CA LEU A 67 -0.64 41.38 -1.99
C LEU A 67 -1.76 42.33 -2.44
N SER A 68 -3.00 41.86 -2.44
CA SER A 68 -4.18 42.64 -2.84
C SER A 68 -4.85 43.36 -1.66
N CYS A 69 -4.47 43.04 -0.41
CA CYS A 69 -5.04 43.65 0.80
C CYS A 69 -4.69 45.14 0.89
N ARG A 70 -5.66 45.94 1.32
CA ARG A 70 -5.54 47.40 1.54
C ARG A 70 -5.50 47.78 3.01
N SER A 71 -5.63 46.80 3.91
CA SER A 71 -5.56 47.00 5.35
C SER A 71 -4.97 45.80 6.07
N LEU A 72 -4.49 46.04 7.30
CA LEU A 72 -4.03 44.97 8.18
C LEU A 72 -5.18 44.00 8.54
N ALA A 73 -6.41 44.50 8.69
CA ALA A 73 -7.56 43.67 9.01
C ALA A 73 -7.87 42.66 7.90
N GLU A 74 -7.77 43.07 6.63
CA GLU A 74 -7.92 42.16 5.48
C GLU A 74 -6.79 41.12 5.44
N ALA A 75 -5.54 41.53 5.70
CA ALA A 75 -4.41 40.61 5.73
C ALA A 75 -4.52 39.56 6.84
N GLU A 76 -5.01 39.93 8.02
CA GLU A 76 -5.25 39.01 9.14
C GLU A 76 -6.35 37.98 8.80
N GLN A 77 -7.40 38.39 8.08
CA GLN A 77 -8.43 37.46 7.61
C GLN A 77 -7.86 36.42 6.64
N VAL A 78 -7.08 36.85 5.65
CA VAL A 78 -6.43 35.94 4.69
C VAL A 78 -5.50 34.95 5.41
N ARG A 79 -4.70 35.42 6.38
CA ARG A 79 -3.82 34.54 7.18
C ARG A 79 -4.61 33.55 8.02
N ALA A 80 -5.66 33.99 8.70
CA ALA A 80 -6.48 33.12 9.53
C ALA A 80 -7.17 32.02 8.69
N GLU A 81 -7.69 32.38 7.52
CA GLU A 81 -8.27 31.41 6.58
C GLU A 81 -7.23 30.42 6.06
N PHE A 82 -6.05 30.91 5.70
CA PHE A 82 -4.94 30.08 5.25
C PHE A 82 -4.53 29.04 6.28
N VAL A 83 -4.35 29.43 7.55
CA VAL A 83 -3.96 28.51 8.63
C VAL A 83 -5.04 27.46 8.88
N ARG A 84 -6.31 27.87 8.98
CA ARG A 84 -7.43 26.94 9.16
C ARG A 84 -7.50 25.92 8.03
N THR A 85 -7.32 26.40 6.81
CA THR A 85 -7.39 25.58 5.61
C THR A 85 -6.22 24.60 5.55
N ALA A 86 -4.99 25.06 5.81
CA ALA A 86 -3.81 24.21 5.86
C ALA A 86 -3.96 23.10 6.91
N MET A 87 -4.43 23.42 8.12
CA MET A 87 -4.69 22.43 9.17
C MET A 87 -5.66 21.34 8.72
N ARG A 88 -6.79 21.72 8.11
CA ARG A 88 -7.75 20.76 7.57
C ARG A 88 -7.13 19.90 6.48
N ASP A 89 -6.45 20.51 5.52
CA ASP A 89 -5.84 19.79 4.39
C ASP A 89 -4.84 18.73 4.87
N TYR A 90 -3.98 19.06 5.85
CA TYR A 90 -3.01 18.10 6.40
C TYR A 90 -3.68 16.96 7.17
N MET A 91 -4.75 17.26 7.93
CA MET A 91 -5.51 16.23 8.64
C MET A 91 -6.17 15.27 7.66
N ASP A 92 -6.85 15.80 6.65
CA ASP A 92 -7.53 15.02 5.61
C ASP A 92 -6.52 14.16 4.84
N GLN A 93 -5.38 14.74 4.46
CA GLN A 93 -4.33 14.01 3.77
C GLN A 93 -3.74 12.89 4.62
N THR A 94 -3.50 13.14 5.91
CA THR A 94 -2.98 12.12 6.81
C THR A 94 -3.97 10.96 6.93
N GLY A 95 -5.26 11.25 7.08
CA GLY A 95 -6.32 10.25 7.11
C GLY A 95 -6.33 9.39 5.85
N LYS A 96 -6.27 10.03 4.68
CA LYS A 96 -6.26 9.35 3.38
C LYS A 96 -5.03 8.45 3.21
N VAL A 97 -3.84 8.92 3.58
CA VAL A 97 -2.61 8.10 3.49
C VAL A 97 -2.68 6.89 4.42
N VAL A 98 -3.20 7.04 5.63
CA VAL A 98 -3.40 5.93 6.57
C VAL A 98 -4.40 4.90 6.01
N GLU A 99 -5.49 5.37 5.41
CA GLU A 99 -6.46 4.49 4.75
C GLU A 99 -5.83 3.70 3.59
N MET A 100 -5.05 4.37 2.74
CA MET A 100 -4.32 3.72 1.64
C MET A 100 -3.34 2.66 2.16
N MET A 101 -2.59 2.94 3.23
CA MET A 101 -1.69 1.96 3.85
C MET A 101 -2.46 0.75 4.40
N GLY A 102 -3.62 0.98 5.03
CA GLY A 102 -4.49 -0.08 5.52
C GLY A 102 -5.04 -0.96 4.39
N GLN A 103 -5.39 -0.35 3.24
CA GLN A 103 -5.83 -1.08 2.06
C GLN A 103 -4.71 -1.96 1.51
N VAL A 104 -3.49 -1.44 1.35
CA VAL A 104 -2.32 -2.22 0.89
C VAL A 104 -2.08 -3.42 1.81
N ALA A 105 -2.13 -3.23 3.13
CA ALA A 105 -1.98 -4.32 4.08
C ALA A 105 -3.09 -5.38 3.96
N THR A 106 -4.31 -4.95 3.66
CA THR A 106 -5.47 -5.85 3.46
C THR A 106 -5.32 -6.65 2.18
N ASP A 107 -4.93 -6.00 1.07
CA ASP A 107 -4.73 -6.61 -0.24
C ASP A 107 -3.65 -7.70 -0.17
N MET A 108 -2.53 -7.40 0.48
CA MET A 108 -1.46 -8.36 0.75
C MET A 108 -1.97 -9.59 1.55
N ALA A 109 -2.86 -9.38 2.52
CA ALA A 109 -3.42 -10.47 3.33
C ALA A 109 -4.46 -11.32 2.58
N THR A 110 -5.23 -10.71 1.67
CA THR A 110 -6.21 -11.42 0.84
C THR A 110 -5.55 -12.25 -0.25
N ASP A 111 -4.54 -11.72 -0.93
CA ASP A 111 -3.83 -12.43 -2.00
C ASP A 111 -3.15 -13.70 -1.46
N GLN A 112 -2.56 -13.62 -0.27
CA GLN A 112 -1.95 -14.76 0.39
C GLN A 112 -2.96 -15.87 0.73
N ARG A 113 -4.20 -15.50 1.11
CA ARG A 113 -5.27 -16.47 1.41
C ARG A 113 -5.79 -17.15 0.15
N GLN A 114 -5.89 -16.43 -0.96
CA GLN A 114 -6.31 -16.99 -2.24
C GLN A 114 -5.25 -17.95 -2.79
N ASN A 115 -3.96 -17.57 -2.74
CA ASN A 115 -2.85 -18.41 -3.17
C ASN A 115 -2.76 -19.73 -2.37
N ARG A 116 -3.02 -19.68 -1.05
CA ARG A 116 -3.09 -20.89 -0.19
C ARG A 116 -4.26 -21.82 -0.48
N ARG A 117 -5.38 -21.31 -1.02
CA ARG A 117 -6.54 -22.15 -1.39
C ARG A 117 -6.37 -22.84 -2.74
N ALA A 118 -5.57 -22.25 -3.65
CA ALA A 118 -5.31 -22.81 -4.97
C ALA A 118 -4.31 -23.99 -4.96
N THR A 119 -3.59 -24.20 -3.86
CA THR A 119 -2.63 -25.30 -3.70
C THR A 119 -3.07 -26.25 -2.57
N PRO A 120 -3.85 -27.31 -2.85
CA PRO A 120 -4.24 -28.27 -1.82
C PRO A 120 -3.03 -29.11 -1.41
N LEU A 121 -2.86 -29.29 -0.09
CA LEU A 121 -1.87 -30.17 0.54
C LEU A 121 -2.06 -31.64 0.17
#